data_AF-A0A2V8KX03-F1
#
_entry.id   AF-A0A2V8KX03-F1
#
_cell.length_a   1.000
_cell.length_b   1.000
_cell.length_c   1.000
_cell.angle_alpha   90.00
_cell.angle_beta   90.00
_cell.angle_gamma   90.00
#
_symmetry.space_group_name_H-M   'P 1'
#
loop_
_entity.id
_entity.type
_entity.pdbx_description
1 polymer ?
#
loop_
_entity_poly.entity_id
_entity_poly.type
_entity_poly.pdbx_seq_one_letter_code
_entity_poly.pdbx_strand_id
1 'polypeptide(L)'
;MRVLSSPWLRMLPVVLSATTFLPANAEQMPVRQRIAFPDVRLEVFGLPWFSEDKPALRRLPLRLKDRFRSPVWDLAQDPSGGRIRFRTDSTTIGLMAENPGFSNMHHMASVGENGFDLYVGRDYVGSAWPDASGKISKEWRVGRERRMRDITLYLPLYKAVAIQELSLDADAQLERPKPYAVPKPIVYYGSSITQGGCASNPGGSCQAILERNLNADFVNLGFSGNGLGEPALAEAICGLDPSCIVLDFWGNPSADQYAAALPVFVKILRQKWPRLPILVTSPFYFPAEETDGGVAREQTAKRLTARGFVEQRRKGGDHRIWYVDGLKMLNREQTAGLVDGVHCNSLGFFYNALGLEAFLRKALK
;
A
#
# COMPACT_ATOMS: atom_id res chain seq x y z
N MET A 1 16.12 -86.47 42.23
CA MET A 1 17.09 -86.63 41.13
C MET A 1 16.38 -87.13 39.88
N ARG A 2 16.14 -86.23 38.92
CA ARG A 2 16.30 -86.40 37.46
C ARG A 2 15.58 -85.24 36.77
N VAL A 3 16.43 -84.32 36.31
CA VAL A 3 16.11 -83.16 35.48
C VAL A 3 15.93 -83.64 34.05
N LEU A 4 14.86 -83.20 33.39
CA LEU A 4 14.63 -83.35 31.95
C LEU A 4 15.44 -82.27 31.22
N SER A 5 16.36 -82.68 30.34
CA SER A 5 17.13 -81.80 29.46
C SER A 5 16.53 -81.78 28.04
N SER A 6 16.37 -80.56 27.53
CA SER A 6 15.79 -80.20 26.23
C SER A 6 16.79 -80.34 25.07
N PRO A 7 16.37 -80.63 23.82
CA PRO A 7 17.27 -80.81 22.69
C PRO A 7 17.55 -79.50 21.92
N TRP A 8 18.85 -79.23 21.76
CA TRP A 8 19.58 -78.58 20.66
C TRP A 8 18.78 -77.94 19.50
N LEU A 9 18.81 -76.61 19.41
CA LEU A 9 18.44 -75.84 18.22
C LEU A 9 19.70 -75.49 17.41
N ARG A 10 19.76 -75.91 16.14
CA ARG A 10 20.82 -75.54 15.18
C ARG A 10 20.60 -74.10 14.70
N MET A 11 21.60 -73.24 14.85
CA MET A 11 21.62 -71.91 14.24
C MET A 11 21.93 -72.03 12.73
N LEU A 12 21.06 -71.47 11.90
CA LEU A 12 21.31 -71.18 10.48
C LEU A 12 21.94 -69.78 10.35
N PRO A 13 22.91 -69.56 9.45
CA PRO A 13 23.50 -68.23 9.26
C PRO A 13 22.52 -67.34 8.47
N VAL A 14 22.20 -66.18 9.04
CA VAL A 14 21.46 -65.12 8.34
C VAL A 14 22.45 -64.36 7.45
N VAL A 15 22.29 -64.48 6.14
CA VAL A 15 22.98 -63.63 5.16
C VAL A 15 22.23 -62.30 5.08
N LEU A 16 22.79 -61.23 5.68
CA LEU A 16 22.32 -59.87 5.44
C LEU A 16 22.69 -59.46 4.00
N SER A 17 21.71 -59.44 3.10
CA SER A 17 21.84 -58.69 1.84
C SER A 17 21.69 -57.21 2.14
N ALA A 18 22.75 -56.44 1.95
CA ALA A 18 22.71 -54.99 2.00
C ALA A 18 21.97 -54.47 0.77
N THR A 19 20.67 -54.19 0.90
CA THR A 19 19.94 -53.39 -0.08
C THR A 19 20.39 -51.94 0.05
N THR A 20 21.21 -51.49 -0.90
CA THR A 20 21.49 -50.08 -1.10
C THR A 20 20.19 -49.38 -1.51
N PHE A 21 19.58 -48.65 -0.58
CA PHE A 21 18.55 -47.67 -0.91
C PHE A 21 19.21 -46.54 -1.72
N LEU A 22 19.01 -46.54 -3.02
CA LEU A 22 19.20 -45.34 -3.84
C LEU A 22 18.26 -44.26 -3.30
N PRO A 23 18.73 -43.01 -3.07
CA PRO A 23 17.84 -41.94 -2.67
C PRO A 23 16.78 -41.75 -3.76
N ALA A 24 15.52 -41.74 -3.35
CA ALA A 24 14.40 -41.38 -4.21
C ALA A 24 14.69 -40.04 -4.89
N ASN A 25 14.38 -39.96 -6.18
CA ASN A 25 14.44 -38.80 -7.05
C ASN A 25 14.52 -37.48 -6.28
N ALA A 26 15.66 -36.79 -6.37
CA ALA A 26 15.67 -35.36 -6.19
C ALA A 26 14.68 -34.81 -7.23
N GLU A 27 13.49 -34.40 -6.81
CA GLU A 27 12.56 -33.66 -7.67
C GLU A 27 13.37 -32.54 -8.30
N GLN A 28 13.60 -32.63 -9.61
CA GLN A 28 14.16 -31.51 -10.36
C GLN A 28 13.21 -30.36 -10.13
N MET A 29 13.68 -29.35 -9.40
CA MET A 29 13.00 -28.06 -9.24
C MET A 29 12.43 -27.68 -10.61
N PRO A 30 11.10 -27.56 -10.76
CA PRO A 30 10.51 -27.28 -12.06
C PRO A 30 11.16 -26.01 -12.61
N VAL A 31 11.63 -26.09 -13.86
CA VAL A 31 12.27 -24.95 -14.53
C VAL A 31 11.31 -23.76 -14.42
N ARG A 32 11.79 -22.65 -13.85
CA ARG A 32 11.00 -21.43 -13.66
C ARG A 32 11.35 -20.43 -14.75
N GLN A 33 10.36 -19.76 -15.30
CA GLN A 33 10.59 -18.56 -16.08
C GLN A 33 10.89 -17.40 -15.13
N ARG A 34 12.11 -16.87 -15.16
CA ARG A 34 12.55 -15.73 -14.33
C ARG A 34 12.42 -14.43 -15.13
N ILE A 35 11.78 -13.44 -14.54
CA ILE A 35 11.59 -12.11 -15.11
C ILE A 35 12.31 -11.11 -14.21
N ALA A 36 13.40 -10.54 -14.70
CA ALA A 36 14.10 -9.47 -14.01
C ALA A 36 13.20 -8.21 -13.92
N PHE A 37 13.31 -7.47 -12.82
CA PHE A 37 12.63 -6.19 -12.67
C PHE A 37 13.62 -5.03 -12.91
N PRO A 38 13.28 -4.01 -13.71
CA PRO A 38 12.00 -3.79 -14.41
C PRO A 38 11.87 -4.59 -15.73
N ASP A 39 10.64 -4.98 -16.06
CA ASP A 39 10.24 -5.55 -17.36
C ASP A 39 9.04 -4.76 -17.92
N VAL A 40 8.98 -4.58 -19.24
CA VAL A 40 7.94 -3.77 -19.93
C VAL A 40 6.51 -4.32 -19.77
N ARG A 41 6.36 -5.59 -19.37
CA ARG A 41 5.09 -6.26 -19.09
C ARG A 41 4.67 -6.15 -17.63
N LEU A 42 5.61 -5.81 -16.75
CA LEU A 42 5.40 -5.56 -15.32
C LEU A 42 5.20 -4.05 -15.09
N GLU A 43 3.98 -3.57 -15.30
CA GLU A 43 3.71 -2.13 -15.24
C GLU A 43 3.59 -1.64 -13.80
N VAL A 44 4.27 -0.52 -13.50
CA VAL A 44 4.24 0.15 -12.21
C VAL A 44 3.16 1.23 -12.20
N PHE A 45 2.25 1.16 -11.25
CA PHE A 45 1.19 2.12 -10.99
C PHE A 45 1.40 2.82 -9.65
N GLY A 46 0.82 4.02 -9.50
CA GLY A 46 0.90 4.86 -8.30
C GLY A 46 2.25 5.50 -7.99
N LEU A 47 3.29 5.25 -8.78
CA LEU A 47 4.60 5.92 -8.73
C LEU A 47 4.82 6.68 -10.04
N PRO A 48 4.24 7.88 -10.21
CA PRO A 48 4.13 8.54 -11.52
C PRO A 48 5.49 8.96 -12.11
N TRP A 49 6.52 9.04 -11.28
CA TRP A 49 7.88 9.38 -11.69
C TRP A 49 8.81 8.17 -11.87
N PHE A 50 8.28 6.94 -11.76
CA PHE A 50 9.08 5.73 -11.88
C PHE A 50 9.91 5.70 -13.17
N SER A 51 9.37 6.17 -14.30
CA SER A 51 10.10 6.22 -15.58
C SER A 51 11.31 7.14 -15.59
N GLU A 52 11.36 8.17 -14.74
CA GLU A 52 12.50 9.09 -14.63
C GLU A 52 13.67 8.44 -13.85
N ASP A 53 13.35 7.50 -12.96
CA ASP A 53 14.22 7.10 -11.85
C ASP A 53 14.44 5.58 -11.74
N LYS A 54 14.07 4.82 -12.78
CA LYS A 54 14.20 3.35 -12.79
C LYS A 54 15.64 2.92 -12.44
N PRO A 55 15.82 1.84 -11.63
CA PRO A 55 14.79 0.92 -11.14
C PRO A 55 14.14 1.34 -9.80
N ALA A 56 14.38 2.55 -9.31
CA ALA A 56 13.97 2.92 -7.96
C ALA A 56 12.46 3.13 -7.83
N LEU A 57 11.88 2.52 -6.80
CA LEU A 57 10.46 2.62 -6.46
C LEU A 57 10.28 3.75 -5.43
N ARG A 58 10.07 4.99 -5.91
CA ARG A 58 9.92 6.18 -5.05
C ARG A 58 8.73 7.04 -5.42
N ARG A 59 8.26 7.81 -4.45
CA ARG A 59 7.05 8.65 -4.56
C ARG A 59 7.32 10.08 -5.00
N LEU A 60 8.56 10.55 -5.03
CA LEU A 60 8.94 11.87 -5.56
C LEU A 60 10.14 11.74 -6.51
N PRO A 61 10.23 12.55 -7.57
CA PRO A 61 11.29 12.43 -8.56
C PRO A 61 12.60 13.02 -8.04
N LEU A 62 13.72 12.40 -8.38
CA LEU A 62 15.06 12.82 -7.94
C LEU A 62 15.38 14.27 -8.30
N ARG A 63 14.97 14.73 -9.49
CA ARG A 63 15.19 16.10 -9.96
C ARG A 63 14.55 17.18 -9.08
N LEU A 64 13.59 16.83 -8.21
CA LEU A 64 12.94 17.76 -7.30
C LEU A 64 13.43 17.62 -5.85
N LYS A 65 14.40 16.74 -5.57
CA LYS A 65 14.90 16.45 -4.20
C LYS A 65 15.15 17.71 -3.38
N ASP A 66 15.92 18.66 -3.92
CA ASP A 66 16.37 19.86 -3.19
C ASP A 66 15.24 20.88 -2.93
N ARG A 67 14.02 20.62 -3.43
CA ARG A 67 12.83 21.43 -3.17
C ARG A 67 12.07 20.98 -1.93
N PHE A 68 12.39 19.80 -1.39
CA PHE A 68 11.68 19.20 -0.27
C PHE A 68 12.53 19.23 0.99
N ARG A 69 11.86 19.29 2.15
CA ARG A 69 12.54 19.08 3.44
C ARG A 69 13.05 17.65 3.50
N SER A 70 14.22 17.43 4.12
CA SER A 70 14.82 16.09 4.23
C SER A 70 13.84 15.01 4.73
N PRO A 71 13.05 15.24 5.80
CA PRO A 71 12.10 14.22 6.27
C PRO A 71 11.03 13.82 5.23
N VAL A 72 10.60 14.75 4.37
CA VAL A 72 9.65 14.46 3.28
C VAL A 72 10.34 13.64 2.20
N TRP A 73 11.57 14.02 1.83
CA TRP A 73 12.36 13.30 0.85
C TRP A 73 12.69 11.86 1.29
N ASP A 74 13.03 11.68 2.56
CA ASP A 74 13.36 10.37 3.13
C ASP A 74 12.14 9.45 3.11
N LEU A 75 10.97 9.95 3.54
CA LEU A 75 9.70 9.21 3.45
C LEU A 75 9.29 8.94 2.00
N ALA A 76 9.67 9.77 1.04
CA ALA A 76 9.37 9.55 -0.37
C ALA A 76 10.10 8.34 -0.96
N GLN A 77 11.11 7.78 -0.27
CA GLN A 77 11.77 6.55 -0.69
C GLN A 77 10.92 5.30 -0.43
N ASP A 78 9.90 5.41 0.44
CA ASP A 78 8.95 4.32 0.68
C ASP A 78 7.91 4.30 -0.46
N PRO A 79 7.65 3.15 -1.11
CA PRO A 79 6.81 3.09 -2.31
C PRO A 79 5.31 2.98 -1.99
N SER A 80 4.84 3.60 -0.89
CA SER A 80 3.43 3.51 -0.48
C SER A 80 2.49 3.90 -1.62
N GLY A 81 1.46 3.08 -1.85
CA GLY A 81 0.53 3.25 -2.96
C GLY A 81 1.06 2.83 -4.33
N GLY A 82 2.33 2.40 -4.41
CA GLY A 82 2.89 1.76 -5.58
C GLY A 82 2.36 0.34 -5.74
N ARG A 83 2.14 -0.07 -7.00
CA ARG A 83 1.68 -1.41 -7.36
C ARG A 83 2.36 -1.87 -8.64
N ILE A 84 2.64 -3.17 -8.75
CA ILE A 84 3.03 -3.80 -10.01
C ILE A 84 1.87 -4.64 -10.52
N ARG A 85 1.43 -4.38 -11.75
CA ARG A 85 0.31 -5.08 -12.38
C ARG A 85 0.75 -5.75 -13.66
N PHE A 86 0.25 -6.96 -13.87
CA PHE A 86 0.51 -7.76 -15.07
C PHE A 86 -0.55 -8.86 -15.20
N ARG A 87 -0.51 -9.60 -16.30
CA ARG A 87 -1.36 -10.77 -16.50
C ARG A 87 -0.51 -11.98 -16.81
N THR A 88 -0.89 -13.13 -16.26
CA THR A 88 -0.21 -14.40 -16.55
C THR A 88 -1.17 -15.57 -16.46
N ASP A 89 -0.90 -16.63 -17.24
CA ASP A 89 -1.58 -17.92 -17.11
C ASP A 89 -0.93 -18.85 -16.09
N SER A 90 0.20 -18.45 -15.51
CA SER A 90 0.93 -19.20 -14.48
C SER A 90 0.02 -19.60 -13.32
N THR A 91 0.26 -20.79 -12.77
CA THR A 91 -0.44 -21.30 -11.58
C THR A 91 0.28 -20.92 -10.28
N THR A 92 1.55 -20.54 -10.37
CA THR A 92 2.34 -20.04 -9.25
C THR A 92 3.11 -18.78 -9.63
N ILE A 93 3.37 -17.91 -8.65
CA ILE A 93 4.15 -16.69 -8.83
C ILE A 93 5.15 -16.63 -7.69
N GLY A 94 6.43 -16.45 -8.01
CA GLY A 94 7.49 -16.19 -7.04
C GLY A 94 7.93 -14.72 -7.07
N LEU A 95 8.36 -14.22 -5.91
CA LEU A 95 8.97 -12.91 -5.72
C LEU A 95 10.33 -13.10 -5.03
N MET A 96 11.36 -12.45 -5.56
CA MET A 96 12.60 -12.16 -4.85
C MET A 96 12.81 -10.64 -4.77
N ALA A 97 12.91 -10.13 -3.55
CA ALA A 97 13.14 -8.73 -3.27
C ALA A 97 13.96 -8.57 -1.99
N GLU A 98 14.41 -7.35 -1.73
CA GLU A 98 15.17 -6.98 -0.55
C GLU A 98 14.65 -5.67 0.03
N ASN A 99 14.65 -5.58 1.36
CA ASN A 99 14.37 -4.38 2.13
C ASN A 99 15.65 -3.99 2.89
N PRO A 100 16.49 -3.12 2.32
CA PRO A 100 17.79 -2.77 2.91
C PRO A 100 17.68 -1.97 4.22
N GLY A 101 16.49 -1.44 4.54
CA GLY A 101 16.24 -0.60 5.71
C GLY A 101 15.25 -1.22 6.69
N PHE A 102 15.17 -2.56 6.76
CA PHE A 102 14.21 -3.29 7.59
C PHE A 102 14.12 -2.73 9.01
N SER A 103 12.91 -2.36 9.42
CA SER A 103 12.57 -2.04 10.80
C SER A 103 11.11 -2.32 11.06
N ASN A 104 10.69 -2.23 12.32
CA ASN A 104 9.29 -2.27 12.68
C ASN A 104 8.93 -1.08 13.58
N MET A 105 7.91 -0.34 13.20
CA MET A 105 7.18 0.57 14.08
C MET A 105 6.43 -0.27 15.12
N HIS A 106 6.48 0.14 16.38
CA HIS A 106 5.90 -0.63 17.50
C HIS A 106 4.35 -0.78 17.43
N HIS A 107 3.68 0.03 16.60
CA HIS A 107 2.23 0.09 16.45
C HIS A 107 1.76 -0.29 15.04
N MET A 108 2.62 -0.84 14.18
CA MET A 108 2.28 -1.27 12.83
C MET A 108 2.66 -2.74 12.60
N ALA A 109 1.82 -3.48 11.87
CA ALA A 109 2.16 -4.83 11.47
C ALA A 109 3.34 -4.79 10.50
N SER A 110 4.36 -5.65 10.73
CA SER A 110 5.56 -5.71 9.89
C SER A 110 5.22 -5.91 8.41
N VAL A 111 4.16 -6.65 8.10
CA VAL A 111 3.67 -6.88 6.73
C VAL A 111 3.25 -5.58 6.05
N GLY A 112 2.52 -4.69 6.73
CA GLY A 112 2.14 -3.38 6.18
C GLY A 112 3.34 -2.48 5.92
N GLU A 113 4.27 -2.45 6.87
CA GLU A 113 5.45 -1.58 6.81
C GLU A 113 6.46 -2.05 5.74
N ASN A 114 6.75 -3.34 5.73
CA ASN A 114 7.89 -3.94 5.02
C ASN A 114 7.50 -4.86 3.86
N GLY A 115 6.23 -5.27 3.78
CA GLY A 115 5.80 -6.39 2.96
C GLY A 115 5.11 -5.99 1.66
N PHE A 116 4.89 -7.01 0.85
CA PHE A 116 4.13 -6.97 -0.39
C PHE A 116 2.85 -7.78 -0.22
N ASP A 117 1.78 -7.40 -0.92
CA ASP A 117 0.59 -8.23 -1.05
C ASP A 117 0.34 -8.66 -2.47
N LEU A 118 0.08 -9.95 -2.67
CA LEU A 118 -0.35 -10.46 -3.96
C LEU A 118 -1.87 -10.62 -3.99
N TYR A 119 -2.47 -10.06 -5.04
CA TYR A 119 -3.89 -10.16 -5.36
C TYR A 119 -4.08 -10.79 -6.75
N VAL A 120 -5.12 -11.62 -6.87
CA VAL A 120 -5.64 -12.13 -8.15
C VAL A 120 -7.02 -11.52 -8.38
N GLY A 121 -7.15 -10.68 -9.41
CA GLY A 121 -8.34 -9.83 -9.56
C GLY A 121 -8.52 -8.93 -8.32
N ARG A 122 -9.56 -9.19 -7.53
CA ARG A 122 -9.83 -8.46 -6.26
C ARG A 122 -9.52 -9.29 -5.01
N ASP A 123 -9.14 -10.55 -5.18
CA ASP A 123 -8.98 -11.49 -4.08
C ASP A 123 -7.55 -11.44 -3.55
N TYR A 124 -7.43 -11.26 -2.24
CA TYR A 124 -6.16 -11.32 -1.54
C TYR A 124 -5.68 -12.77 -1.46
N VAL A 125 -4.44 -13.03 -1.91
CA VAL A 125 -3.84 -14.38 -1.89
C VAL A 125 -2.91 -14.56 -0.69
N GLY A 126 -2.12 -13.52 -0.38
CA GLY A 126 -1.16 -13.58 0.72
C GLY A 126 -0.06 -12.54 0.58
N SER A 127 0.67 -12.33 1.67
CA SER A 127 1.79 -11.40 1.70
C SER A 127 3.15 -12.08 1.63
N ALA A 128 4.17 -11.28 1.29
CA ALA A 128 5.57 -11.56 1.48
C ALA A 128 6.18 -10.43 2.30
N TRP A 129 7.08 -10.72 3.23
CA TRP A 129 7.76 -9.71 4.04
C TRP A 129 9.17 -10.23 4.38
N PRO A 130 10.08 -9.35 4.82
CA PRO A 130 11.47 -9.74 4.97
C PRO A 130 11.69 -10.71 6.13
N ASP A 131 12.67 -11.58 5.95
CA ASP A 131 13.30 -12.31 7.04
C ASP A 131 14.25 -11.40 7.86
N ALA A 132 14.94 -11.98 8.84
CA ALA A 132 15.86 -11.25 9.71
C ALA A 132 17.05 -10.58 8.97
N SER A 133 17.34 -10.99 7.74
CA SER A 133 18.39 -10.42 6.89
C SER A 133 17.88 -9.33 5.94
N GLY A 134 16.57 -9.03 5.97
CA GLY A 134 15.95 -8.08 5.04
C GLY A 134 15.60 -8.70 3.68
N LYS A 135 15.82 -10.02 3.50
CA LYS A 135 15.51 -10.72 2.26
C LYS A 135 14.04 -11.12 2.21
N ILE A 136 13.42 -10.92 1.05
CA ILE A 136 12.02 -11.25 0.78
C ILE A 136 12.01 -12.33 -0.32
N SER A 137 11.58 -13.53 0.04
CA SER A 137 11.40 -14.63 -0.90
C SER A 137 10.07 -15.31 -0.63
N LYS A 138 9.19 -15.34 -1.62
CA LYS A 138 7.87 -15.95 -1.48
C LYS A 138 7.41 -16.55 -2.78
N GLU A 139 6.78 -17.71 -2.71
CA GLU A 139 5.99 -18.27 -3.79
C GLU A 139 4.51 -18.34 -3.36
N TRP A 140 3.63 -17.93 -4.26
CA TRP A 140 2.18 -18.04 -4.10
C TRP A 140 1.61 -18.97 -5.14
N ARG A 141 0.69 -19.84 -4.72
CA ARG A 141 -0.19 -20.55 -5.64
C ARG A 141 -1.38 -19.65 -5.98
N VAL A 142 -1.50 -19.27 -7.25
CA VAL A 142 -2.54 -18.37 -7.76
C VAL A 142 -3.63 -19.10 -8.55
N GLY A 143 -3.45 -20.40 -8.78
CA GLY A 143 -4.42 -21.23 -9.49
C GLY A 143 -4.14 -22.73 -9.40
N ARG A 144 -5.13 -23.52 -9.85
CA ARG A 144 -4.98 -24.97 -10.06
C ARG A 144 -4.66 -25.33 -11.51
N GLU A 145 -5.15 -24.52 -12.45
CA GLU A 145 -5.03 -24.72 -13.89
C GLU A 145 -4.49 -23.45 -14.55
N ARG A 146 -3.86 -23.62 -15.73
CA ARG A 146 -3.40 -22.51 -16.54
C ARG A 146 -4.58 -21.72 -17.08
N ARG A 147 -4.66 -20.47 -16.66
CA ARG A 147 -5.70 -19.52 -17.08
C ARG A 147 -5.18 -18.13 -16.87
N MET A 148 -5.30 -17.28 -17.90
CA MET A 148 -4.88 -15.90 -17.81
C MET A 148 -5.62 -15.17 -16.68
N ARG A 149 -4.86 -14.65 -15.71
CA ARG A 149 -5.31 -13.94 -14.51
C ARG A 149 -4.74 -12.52 -14.48
N ASP A 150 -5.51 -11.59 -13.92
CA ASP A 150 -5.04 -10.24 -13.61
C ASP A 150 -4.35 -10.27 -12.24
N ILE A 151 -3.07 -9.91 -12.17
CA ILE A 151 -2.25 -9.94 -10.95
C ILE A 151 -1.94 -8.51 -10.52
N THR A 152 -2.05 -8.25 -9.22
CA THR A 152 -1.58 -7.00 -8.60
C THR A 152 -0.69 -7.33 -7.40
N LEU A 153 0.54 -6.83 -7.43
CA LEU A 153 1.47 -6.86 -6.31
C LEU A 153 1.53 -5.46 -5.69
N TYR A 154 0.98 -5.29 -4.50
CA TYR A 154 1.07 -4.03 -3.75
C TYR A 154 2.43 -3.93 -3.04
N LEU A 155 3.00 -2.73 -3.03
CA LEU A 155 4.33 -2.46 -2.47
C LEU A 155 4.26 -2.00 -1.00
N PRO A 156 5.35 -2.13 -0.22
CA PRO A 156 5.39 -1.73 1.19
C PRO A 156 5.02 -0.27 1.44
N LEU A 157 4.46 0.00 2.62
CA LEU A 157 3.94 1.33 2.97
C LEU A 157 5.00 2.27 3.60
N TYR A 158 6.01 1.71 4.25
CA TYR A 158 6.96 2.47 5.09
C TYR A 158 8.42 2.04 4.93
N LYS A 159 8.71 1.27 3.87
CA LYS A 159 10.07 0.82 3.57
C LYS A 159 10.37 0.79 2.09
N ALA A 160 11.49 1.41 1.74
CA ALA A 160 12.14 1.22 0.45
C ALA A 160 12.43 -0.27 0.21
N VAL A 161 12.20 -0.72 -1.02
CA VAL A 161 12.47 -2.09 -1.46
C VAL A 161 13.11 -2.12 -2.84
N ALA A 162 13.93 -3.14 -3.07
CA ALA A 162 14.48 -3.48 -4.37
C ALA A 162 13.93 -4.84 -4.81
N ILE A 163 13.23 -4.87 -5.94
CA ILE A 163 12.73 -6.12 -6.53
C ILE A 163 13.79 -6.63 -7.50
N GLN A 164 14.22 -7.86 -7.32
CA GLN A 164 15.22 -8.50 -8.17
C GLN A 164 14.54 -9.23 -9.33
N GLU A 165 13.64 -10.15 -9.00
CA GLU A 165 12.92 -10.96 -9.99
C GLU A 165 11.52 -11.36 -9.54
N LEU A 166 10.65 -11.57 -10.52
CA LEU A 166 9.46 -12.40 -10.41
C LEU A 166 9.72 -13.73 -11.11
N SER A 167 9.18 -14.84 -10.59
CA SER A 167 9.26 -16.14 -11.23
C SER A 167 7.87 -16.71 -11.52
N LEU A 168 7.72 -17.33 -12.69
CA LEU A 168 6.49 -17.98 -13.16
C LEU A 168 6.78 -19.45 -13.50
N ASP A 169 5.73 -20.22 -13.72
CA ASP A 169 5.83 -21.57 -14.29
C ASP A 169 6.59 -21.50 -15.65
N ALA A 170 7.29 -22.57 -16.02
CA ALA A 170 7.92 -22.69 -17.35
C ALA A 170 6.91 -22.36 -18.46
N ASP A 171 7.32 -21.59 -19.46
CA ASP A 171 6.50 -21.24 -20.63
C ASP A 171 5.16 -20.57 -20.28
N ALA A 172 5.01 -20.00 -19.09
CA ALA A 172 3.85 -19.21 -18.73
C ALA A 172 3.82 -17.91 -19.55
N GLN A 173 2.65 -17.60 -20.11
CA GLN A 173 2.42 -16.34 -20.78
C GLN A 173 2.48 -15.20 -19.77
N LEU A 174 3.10 -14.09 -20.17
CA LEU A 174 3.16 -12.85 -19.40
C LEU A 174 2.74 -11.71 -20.33
N GLU A 175 1.68 -11.00 -19.96
CA GLU A 175 1.12 -9.87 -20.68
C GLU A 175 1.05 -8.63 -19.78
N ARG A 176 0.95 -7.46 -20.42
CA ARG A 176 0.64 -6.21 -19.75
C ARG A 176 -0.74 -6.26 -19.06
N PRO A 177 -0.95 -5.50 -17.98
CA PRO A 177 -2.24 -5.43 -17.32
C PRO A 177 -3.29 -4.76 -18.20
N LYS A 178 -4.56 -5.02 -17.89
CA LYS A 178 -5.66 -4.21 -18.42
C LYS A 178 -5.60 -2.79 -17.83
N PRO A 179 -5.93 -1.76 -18.62
CA PRO A 179 -6.02 -0.40 -18.12
C PRO A 179 -7.10 -0.30 -17.03
N TYR A 180 -6.94 0.67 -16.13
CA TYR A 180 -8.02 1.04 -15.21
C TYR A 180 -9.21 1.61 -15.98
N ALA A 181 -10.41 1.49 -15.40
CA ALA A 181 -11.61 2.08 -16.00
C ALA A 181 -11.57 3.61 -15.98
N VAL A 182 -10.92 4.19 -14.97
CA VAL A 182 -10.61 5.62 -14.93
C VAL A 182 -9.21 5.85 -15.51
N PRO A 183 -9.07 6.61 -16.62
CA PRO A 183 -7.78 6.75 -17.30
C PRO A 183 -6.69 7.46 -16.49
N LYS A 184 -7.07 8.33 -15.55
CA LYS A 184 -6.17 9.20 -14.78
C LYS A 184 -6.25 8.89 -13.28
N PRO A 185 -5.13 8.92 -12.55
CA PRO A 185 -5.12 8.55 -11.14
C PRO A 185 -5.84 9.57 -10.26
N ILE A 186 -6.33 9.10 -9.11
CA ILE A 186 -6.66 9.96 -7.98
C ILE A 186 -5.37 10.26 -7.21
N VAL A 187 -5.06 11.53 -6.94
CA VAL A 187 -3.90 11.90 -6.13
C VAL A 187 -4.34 12.18 -4.70
N TYR A 188 -3.74 11.49 -3.73
CA TYR A 188 -3.95 11.71 -2.31
C TYR A 188 -2.72 12.42 -1.74
N TYR A 189 -2.91 13.50 -0.98
CA TYR A 189 -1.83 14.17 -0.26
C TYR A 189 -2.20 14.28 1.21
N GLY A 190 -1.31 13.85 2.11
CA GLY A 190 -1.68 13.81 3.52
C GLY A 190 -0.63 13.34 4.52
N SER A 191 -1.11 12.81 5.64
CA SER A 191 -0.33 12.48 6.83
C SER A 191 0.20 11.05 6.84
N SER A 192 0.58 10.55 8.03
CA SER A 192 0.85 9.13 8.29
C SER A 192 -0.35 8.24 7.93
N ILE A 193 -1.57 8.70 8.21
CA ILE A 193 -2.81 8.00 7.88
C ILE A 193 -2.90 7.82 6.36
N THR A 194 -2.65 8.89 5.59
CA THR A 194 -2.64 8.81 4.13
C THR A 194 -1.53 7.90 3.63
N GLN A 195 -0.34 7.92 4.24
CA GLN A 195 0.76 7.00 3.89
C GLN A 195 0.40 5.53 4.15
N GLY A 196 -0.56 5.26 5.04
CA GLY A 196 -1.05 3.92 5.34
C GLY A 196 -0.70 3.44 6.75
N GLY A 197 -0.24 4.32 7.64
CA GLY A 197 -0.06 4.03 9.06
C GLY A 197 -1.43 3.86 9.73
N CYS A 198 -1.84 2.69 10.21
CA CYS A 198 -1.13 1.41 10.37
C CYS A 198 -1.93 0.22 9.81
N ALA A 199 -2.10 0.20 8.49
CA ALA A 199 -2.75 -0.91 7.80
C ALA A 199 -1.94 -2.19 8.03
N SER A 200 -2.64 -3.32 8.22
CA SER A 200 -1.98 -4.59 8.51
C SER A 200 -1.10 -5.08 7.36
N ASN A 201 -1.44 -4.68 6.13
CA ASN A 201 -0.81 -5.08 4.88
C ASN A 201 -1.07 -3.99 3.82
N PRO A 202 -0.21 -3.81 2.79
CA PRO A 202 -0.34 -2.70 1.83
C PRO A 202 -1.69 -2.56 1.14
N GLY A 203 -2.27 -3.69 0.70
CA GLY A 203 -3.57 -3.77 0.05
C GLY A 203 -4.75 -3.43 0.96
N GLY A 204 -4.53 -3.34 2.27
CA GLY A 204 -5.51 -2.95 3.29
C GLY A 204 -5.60 -1.44 3.56
N SER A 205 -4.78 -0.62 2.91
CA SER A 205 -4.88 0.85 3.00
C SER A 205 -6.18 1.38 2.37
N CYS A 206 -6.67 2.53 2.83
CA CYS A 206 -7.92 3.14 2.35
C CYS A 206 -7.91 3.33 0.82
N GLN A 207 -6.81 3.82 0.27
CA GLN A 207 -6.65 4.08 -1.16
C GLN A 207 -6.61 2.79 -1.98
N ALA A 208 -5.99 1.72 -1.47
CA ALA A 208 -6.00 0.41 -2.11
C ALA A 208 -7.40 -0.22 -2.13
N ILE A 209 -8.16 -0.07 -1.04
CA ILE A 209 -9.57 -0.50 -0.97
C ILE A 209 -10.40 0.27 -2.02
N LEU A 210 -10.28 1.59 -2.05
CA LEU A 210 -10.99 2.46 -2.97
C LEU A 210 -10.62 2.19 -4.44
N GLU A 211 -9.34 1.94 -4.74
CA GLU A 211 -8.92 1.58 -6.08
C GLU A 211 -9.67 0.35 -6.60
N ARG A 212 -9.70 -0.72 -5.80
CA ARG A 212 -10.41 -1.95 -6.20
C ARG A 212 -11.91 -1.68 -6.38
N ASN A 213 -12.51 -0.86 -5.51
CA ASN A 213 -13.95 -0.52 -5.58
C ASN A 213 -14.30 0.35 -6.80
N LEU A 214 -13.40 1.24 -7.20
CA LEU A 214 -13.61 2.24 -8.25
C LEU A 214 -13.02 1.82 -9.61
N ASN A 215 -12.13 0.82 -9.63
CA ASN A 215 -11.28 0.47 -10.78
C ASN A 215 -10.53 1.71 -11.32
N ALA A 216 -9.89 2.45 -10.42
CA ALA A 216 -9.22 3.73 -10.68
C ALA A 216 -7.84 3.74 -10.02
N ASP A 217 -6.80 4.11 -10.77
CA ASP A 217 -5.46 4.23 -10.20
C ASP A 217 -5.41 5.32 -9.10
N PHE A 218 -4.39 5.26 -8.25
CA PHE A 218 -4.09 6.32 -7.31
C PHE A 218 -2.59 6.55 -7.13
N VAL A 219 -2.26 7.78 -6.75
CA VAL A 219 -0.93 8.19 -6.28
C VAL A 219 -1.06 8.56 -4.81
N ASN A 220 -0.21 8.00 -3.96
CA ASN A 220 -0.20 8.26 -2.52
C ASN A 220 0.98 9.16 -2.14
N LEU A 221 0.71 10.43 -1.86
CA LEU A 221 1.67 11.42 -1.34
C LEU A 221 1.42 11.71 0.14
N GLY A 222 1.23 10.67 0.96
CA GLY A 222 1.18 10.77 2.41
C GLY A 222 2.58 10.79 3.04
N PHE A 223 2.84 11.72 3.95
CA PHE A 223 4.14 11.83 4.62
C PHE A 223 3.95 11.83 6.14
N SER A 224 4.33 10.72 6.78
CA SER A 224 4.24 10.50 8.22
C SER A 224 4.86 11.65 9.02
N GLY A 225 4.05 12.34 9.84
CA GLY A 225 4.47 13.52 10.62
C GLY A 225 4.89 14.74 9.80
N ASN A 226 4.82 14.69 8.46
CA ASN A 226 5.47 15.65 7.57
C ASN A 226 4.63 16.19 6.42
N GLY A 227 3.43 15.68 6.16
CA GLY A 227 2.47 16.35 5.27
C GLY A 227 1.90 17.59 5.94
N LEU A 228 2.46 18.78 5.67
CA LEU A 228 2.13 20.04 6.37
C LEU A 228 1.44 21.08 5.47
N GLY A 229 1.09 20.70 4.23
CA GLY A 229 0.53 21.61 3.24
C GLY A 229 1.58 22.48 2.54
N GLU A 230 2.79 21.94 2.32
CA GLU A 230 3.87 22.70 1.70
C GLU A 230 3.59 23.06 0.23
N PRO A 231 3.84 24.31 -0.20
CA PRO A 231 3.70 24.73 -1.60
C PRO A 231 4.46 23.86 -2.61
N ALA A 232 5.67 23.42 -2.26
CA ALA A 232 6.49 22.56 -3.11
C ALA A 232 5.79 21.23 -3.45
N LEU A 233 4.96 20.69 -2.56
CA LEU A 233 4.19 19.47 -2.81
C LEU A 233 2.99 19.76 -3.72
N ALA A 234 2.30 20.89 -3.54
CA ALA A 234 1.25 21.30 -4.47
C ALA A 234 1.80 21.51 -5.89
N GLU A 235 2.99 22.08 -6.02
CA GLU A 235 3.66 22.28 -7.30
C GLU A 235 4.15 20.97 -7.93
N ALA A 236 4.65 20.03 -7.13
CA ALA A 236 4.97 18.69 -7.60
C ALA A 236 3.72 17.97 -8.13
N ILE A 237 2.59 18.09 -7.42
CA ILE A 237 1.29 17.58 -7.87
C ILE A 237 0.87 18.25 -9.19
N CYS A 238 1.12 19.55 -9.39
CA CYS A 238 0.83 20.25 -10.65
C CYS A 238 1.58 19.69 -11.88
N GLY A 239 2.63 18.88 -11.66
CA GLY A 239 3.33 18.14 -12.71
C GLY A 239 2.69 16.79 -13.08
N LEU A 240 1.63 16.38 -12.39
CA LEU A 240 0.86 15.16 -12.66
C LEU A 240 -0.37 15.46 -13.54
N ASP A 241 -1.15 14.42 -13.87
CA ASP A 241 -2.43 14.55 -14.58
C ASP A 241 -3.55 13.77 -13.87
N PRO A 242 -4.06 14.29 -12.73
CA PRO A 242 -5.06 13.59 -11.91
C PRO A 242 -6.49 13.68 -12.47
N SER A 243 -7.32 12.70 -12.11
CA SER A 243 -8.79 12.78 -12.25
C SER A 243 -9.45 13.49 -11.06
N CYS A 244 -8.83 13.38 -9.88
CA CYS A 244 -9.28 14.01 -8.63
C CYS A 244 -8.08 14.18 -7.69
N ILE A 245 -8.13 15.20 -6.83
CA ILE A 245 -7.17 15.37 -5.73
C ILE A 245 -7.92 15.26 -4.40
N VAL A 246 -7.38 14.48 -3.46
CA VAL A 246 -7.86 14.36 -2.08
C VAL A 246 -6.81 14.96 -1.16
N LEU A 247 -7.20 16.00 -0.42
CA LEU A 247 -6.38 16.68 0.57
C LEU A 247 -6.76 16.16 1.96
N ASP A 248 -5.86 15.36 2.55
CA ASP A 248 -6.03 14.64 3.82
C ASP A 248 -4.82 14.85 4.75
N PHE A 249 -4.31 16.09 4.77
CA PHE A 249 -3.11 16.45 5.52
C PHE A 249 -3.38 17.09 6.89
N TRP A 250 -4.64 17.15 7.34
CA TRP A 250 -5.02 17.76 8.63
C TRP A 250 -4.37 17.11 9.86
N GLY A 251 -3.89 15.86 9.73
CA GLY A 251 -3.38 15.06 10.84
C GLY A 251 -2.04 15.52 11.43
N ASN A 252 -1.19 16.19 10.65
CA ASN A 252 0.14 16.62 11.10
C ASN A 252 0.25 18.09 11.55
N PRO A 253 -0.25 19.10 10.82
CA PRO A 253 -0.08 20.50 11.20
C PRO A 253 -0.90 20.81 12.45
N SER A 254 -0.53 21.88 13.19
CA SER A 254 -1.45 22.48 14.16
C SER A 254 -2.68 23.09 13.48
N ALA A 255 -3.71 23.47 14.24
CA ALA A 255 -4.90 24.13 13.71
C ALA A 255 -4.56 25.42 12.95
N ASP A 256 -3.67 26.25 13.52
CA ASP A 256 -3.20 27.49 12.89
C ASP A 256 -2.41 27.22 11.60
N GLN A 257 -1.51 26.23 11.65
CA GLN A 257 -0.74 25.82 10.46
C GLN A 257 -1.66 25.30 9.36
N TYR A 258 -2.68 24.49 9.72
CA TYR A 258 -3.65 23.96 8.77
C TYR A 258 -4.48 25.08 8.12
N ALA A 259 -4.96 26.03 8.93
CA ALA A 259 -5.72 27.19 8.47
C ALA A 259 -4.90 28.09 7.53
N ALA A 260 -3.60 28.23 7.77
CA ALA A 260 -2.71 28.97 6.88
C ALA A 260 -2.37 28.21 5.58
N ALA A 261 -2.11 26.90 5.67
CA ALA A 261 -1.60 26.11 4.56
C ALA A 261 -2.69 25.72 3.54
N LEU A 262 -3.89 25.35 3.99
CA LEU A 262 -4.96 24.86 3.11
C LEU A 262 -5.35 25.85 1.99
N PRO A 263 -5.56 27.16 2.25
CA PRO A 263 -5.86 28.13 1.20
C PRO A 263 -4.74 28.26 0.17
N VAL A 264 -3.48 28.24 0.62
CA VAL A 264 -2.30 28.37 -0.26
C VAL A 264 -2.18 27.14 -1.16
N PHE A 265 -2.31 25.94 -0.58
CA PHE A 265 -2.23 24.68 -1.33
C PHE A 265 -3.30 24.62 -2.42
N VAL A 266 -4.56 24.91 -2.07
CA VAL A 266 -5.67 24.90 -3.02
C VAL A 266 -5.53 26.00 -4.08
N LYS A 267 -4.99 27.17 -3.72
CA LYS A 267 -4.71 28.25 -4.68
C LYS A 267 -3.74 27.78 -5.77
N ILE A 268 -2.64 27.13 -5.40
CA ILE A 268 -1.64 26.60 -6.36
C ILE A 268 -2.30 25.58 -7.28
N LEU A 269 -3.04 24.62 -6.73
CA LEU A 269 -3.75 23.61 -7.54
C LEU A 269 -4.77 24.25 -8.50
N ARG A 270 -5.48 25.29 -8.06
CA ARG A 270 -6.47 26.00 -8.88
C ARG A 270 -5.87 26.87 -9.97
N GLN A 271 -4.65 27.38 -9.79
CA GLN A 271 -3.91 28.06 -10.85
C GLN A 271 -3.62 27.11 -12.02
N LYS A 272 -3.28 25.85 -11.74
CA LYS A 272 -3.09 24.82 -12.76
C LYS A 272 -4.40 24.28 -13.30
N TRP A 273 -5.36 23.98 -12.42
CA TRP A 273 -6.64 23.35 -12.77
C TRP A 273 -7.84 24.07 -12.15
N PRO A 274 -8.46 25.00 -12.89
CA PRO A 274 -9.61 25.74 -12.39
C PRO A 274 -10.85 24.89 -12.05
N ARG A 275 -11.00 23.70 -12.65
CA ARG A 275 -12.22 22.85 -12.50
C ARG A 275 -11.96 21.40 -12.07
N LEU A 276 -10.72 21.02 -11.80
CA LEU A 276 -10.40 19.66 -11.34
C LEU A 276 -11.07 19.38 -9.98
N PRO A 277 -11.70 18.22 -9.78
CA PRO A 277 -12.18 17.82 -8.46
C PRO A 277 -11.14 17.92 -7.35
N ILE A 278 -11.49 18.61 -6.28
CA ILE A 278 -10.73 18.59 -5.03
C ILE A 278 -11.66 18.16 -3.89
N LEU A 279 -11.28 17.10 -3.18
CA LEU A 279 -11.91 16.69 -1.93
C LEU A 279 -11.03 17.16 -0.78
N VAL A 280 -11.59 17.89 0.17
CA VAL A 280 -10.91 18.30 1.41
C VAL A 280 -11.53 17.52 2.55
N THR A 281 -10.75 16.66 3.20
CA THR A 281 -11.20 15.93 4.39
C THR A 281 -10.98 16.78 5.64
N SER A 282 -11.65 16.39 6.72
CA SER A 282 -11.40 16.93 8.06
C SER A 282 -11.02 15.82 9.03
N PRO A 283 -10.56 16.15 10.24
CA PRO A 283 -10.32 15.14 11.25
C PRO A 283 -11.52 14.22 11.48
N PHE A 284 -11.23 12.92 11.53
CA PHE A 284 -12.12 11.93 12.12
C PHE A 284 -12.01 11.94 13.65
N TYR A 285 -12.79 11.08 14.34
CA TYR A 285 -12.86 11.09 15.79
C TYR A 285 -11.61 10.48 16.45
N PHE A 286 -11.00 11.19 17.40
CA PHE A 286 -9.99 10.64 18.31
C PHE A 286 -10.59 10.44 19.71
N PRO A 287 -10.41 9.25 20.35
CA PRO A 287 -10.87 9.02 21.71
C PRO A 287 -10.36 10.06 22.73
N ALA A 288 -9.16 10.59 22.52
CA ALA A 288 -8.54 11.60 23.38
C ALA A 288 -9.32 12.93 23.42
N GLU A 289 -10.23 13.20 22.48
CA GLU A 289 -11.11 14.38 22.52
C GLU A 289 -12.00 14.42 23.77
N GLU A 290 -12.27 13.28 24.40
CA GLU A 290 -13.08 13.21 25.62
C GLU A 290 -12.29 13.49 26.90
N THR A 291 -11.01 13.15 26.88
CA THR A 291 -10.15 13.18 28.07
C THR A 291 -9.19 14.36 28.06
N ASP A 292 -8.95 14.95 26.89
CA ASP A 292 -8.04 16.07 26.70
C ASP A 292 -8.75 17.21 25.94
N GLY A 293 -9.12 18.26 26.69
CA GLY A 293 -9.76 19.44 26.14
C GLY A 293 -8.89 20.22 25.14
N GLY A 294 -7.56 20.06 25.19
CA GLY A 294 -6.64 20.59 24.18
C GLY A 294 -6.82 19.89 22.84
N VAL A 295 -6.80 18.55 22.85
CA VAL A 295 -7.07 17.73 21.65
C VAL A 295 -8.46 18.02 21.08
N ALA A 296 -9.48 18.11 21.94
CA ALA A 296 -10.84 18.43 21.52
C ALA A 296 -10.93 19.77 20.79
N ARG A 297 -10.31 20.83 21.34
CA ARG A 297 -10.25 22.17 20.71
C ARG A 297 -9.52 22.13 19.37
N GLU A 298 -8.37 21.46 19.32
CA GLU A 298 -7.55 21.34 18.13
C GLU A 298 -8.29 20.66 16.97
N GLN A 299 -8.90 19.48 17.23
CA GLN A 299 -9.64 18.75 16.20
C GLN A 299 -10.89 19.51 15.76
N THR A 300 -11.60 20.15 16.69
CA THR A 300 -12.75 21.00 16.38
C THR A 300 -12.35 22.18 15.48
N ALA A 301 -11.26 22.88 15.80
CA ALA A 301 -10.77 24.01 15.00
C ALA A 301 -10.41 23.58 13.57
N LYS A 302 -9.75 22.43 13.40
CA LYS A 302 -9.42 21.87 12.08
C LYS A 302 -10.67 21.47 11.29
N ARG A 303 -11.69 20.86 11.93
CA ARG A 303 -12.97 20.52 11.28
C ARG A 303 -13.71 21.78 10.80
N LEU A 304 -13.78 22.81 11.64
CA LEU A 304 -14.39 24.09 11.28
C LEU A 304 -13.62 24.78 10.14
N THR A 305 -12.29 24.75 10.18
CA THR A 305 -11.42 25.30 9.13
C THR A 305 -11.69 24.66 7.77
N ALA A 306 -11.65 23.32 7.70
CA ALA A 306 -11.89 22.60 6.45
C ALA A 306 -13.30 22.88 5.88
N ARG A 307 -14.32 22.82 6.73
CA ARG A 307 -15.71 23.06 6.34
C ARG A 307 -15.91 24.50 5.86
N GLY A 308 -15.52 25.48 6.67
CA GLY A 308 -15.66 26.89 6.37
C GLY A 308 -14.90 27.31 5.11
N PHE A 309 -13.69 26.79 4.93
CA PHE A 309 -12.90 27.03 3.72
C PHE A 309 -13.63 26.54 2.46
N VAL A 310 -14.08 25.28 2.45
CA VAL A 310 -14.81 24.74 1.28
C VAL A 310 -16.10 25.50 1.02
N GLU A 311 -16.88 25.81 2.05
CA GLU A 311 -18.13 26.58 1.92
C GLU A 311 -17.87 27.97 1.34
N GLN A 312 -16.84 28.68 1.81
CA GLN A 312 -16.44 29.97 1.27
C GLN A 312 -16.02 29.87 -0.19
N ARG A 313 -15.22 28.86 -0.56
CA ARG A 313 -14.81 28.62 -1.95
C ARG A 313 -16.01 28.36 -2.86
N ARG A 314 -16.98 27.55 -2.41
CA ARG A 314 -18.21 27.26 -3.15
C ARG A 314 -19.10 28.49 -3.30
N LYS A 315 -19.25 29.32 -2.26
CA LYS A 315 -19.94 30.62 -2.34
C LYS A 315 -19.26 31.58 -3.32
N GLY A 316 -17.93 31.51 -3.43
CA GLY A 316 -17.13 32.23 -4.42
C GLY A 316 -17.10 31.62 -5.82
N GLY A 317 -17.92 30.61 -6.12
CA GLY A 317 -18.09 30.02 -7.46
C GLY A 317 -17.26 28.76 -7.75
N ASP A 318 -16.41 28.29 -6.83
CA ASP A 318 -15.68 27.03 -7.00
C ASP A 318 -16.58 25.84 -6.65
N HIS A 319 -17.35 25.35 -7.62
CA HIS A 319 -18.30 24.25 -7.38
C HIS A 319 -17.67 22.85 -7.45
N ARG A 320 -16.39 22.74 -7.85
CA ARG A 320 -15.62 21.49 -8.00
C ARG A 320 -14.71 21.20 -6.81
N ILE A 321 -14.98 21.83 -5.67
CA ILE A 321 -14.40 21.51 -4.36
C ILE A 321 -15.50 21.00 -3.43
N TRP A 322 -15.21 19.93 -2.69
CA TRP A 322 -16.14 19.32 -1.75
C TRP A 322 -15.48 19.07 -0.40
N TYR A 323 -16.30 19.19 0.63
CA TYR A 323 -15.95 18.90 2.01
C TYR A 323 -16.34 17.45 2.30
N VAL A 324 -15.40 16.67 2.80
CA VAL A 324 -15.63 15.30 3.28
C VAL A 324 -15.50 15.33 4.80
N ASP A 325 -16.62 15.04 5.47
CA ASP A 325 -16.68 15.05 6.93
C ASP A 325 -15.96 13.82 7.50
N GLY A 326 -14.81 14.03 8.13
CA GLY A 326 -14.03 12.95 8.75
C GLY A 326 -14.80 12.17 9.82
N LEU A 327 -15.76 12.78 10.50
CA LEU A 327 -16.61 12.08 11.47
C LEU A 327 -17.53 11.05 10.80
N LYS A 328 -17.71 11.10 9.48
CA LYS A 328 -18.41 10.07 8.70
C LYS A 328 -17.46 9.00 8.13
N MET A 329 -16.15 9.24 8.22
CA MET A 329 -15.12 8.28 7.84
C MET A 329 -14.77 7.37 9.02
N LEU A 330 -14.61 7.93 10.23
CA LEU A 330 -14.46 7.17 11.47
C LEU A 330 -15.09 7.96 12.64
N ASN A 331 -16.13 7.39 13.25
CA ASN A 331 -16.90 8.01 14.34
C ASN A 331 -16.56 7.44 15.73
N ARG A 332 -17.26 7.95 16.76
CA ARG A 332 -17.06 7.55 18.17
C ARG A 332 -17.35 6.08 18.42
N GLU A 333 -18.29 5.49 17.68
CA GLU A 333 -18.68 4.09 17.83
C GLU A 333 -17.71 3.13 17.11
N GLN A 334 -16.79 3.68 16.29
CA GLN A 334 -15.87 2.93 15.43
C GLN A 334 -14.42 2.94 15.94
N THR A 335 -14.19 3.26 17.22
CA THR A 335 -12.83 3.40 17.81
C THR A 335 -12.00 2.12 17.78
N ALA A 336 -12.62 0.94 17.68
CA ALA A 336 -11.92 -0.32 17.41
C ALA A 336 -11.18 -0.34 16.05
N GLY A 337 -11.47 0.62 15.17
CA GLY A 337 -10.73 0.87 13.93
C GLY A 337 -9.40 1.62 14.13
N LEU A 338 -9.03 1.99 15.35
CA LEU A 338 -7.78 2.67 15.68
C LEU A 338 -6.79 1.71 16.35
N VAL A 339 -5.49 1.91 16.14
CA VAL A 339 -4.44 1.09 16.79
C VAL A 339 -3.90 1.74 18.06
N ASP A 340 -3.79 3.07 18.08
CA ASP A 340 -3.17 3.86 19.16
C ASP A 340 -4.04 5.07 19.56
N GLY A 341 -5.31 5.08 19.15
CA GLY A 341 -6.22 6.21 19.35
C GLY A 341 -6.09 7.33 18.31
N VAL A 342 -5.17 7.22 17.35
CA VAL A 342 -4.94 8.21 16.28
C VAL A 342 -4.94 7.54 14.90
N HIS A 343 -4.11 6.53 14.72
CA HIS A 343 -3.89 5.85 13.44
C HIS A 343 -4.91 4.73 13.23
N CYS A 344 -5.39 4.61 11.99
CA CYS A 344 -6.30 3.54 11.60
C CYS A 344 -5.56 2.20 11.54
N ASN A 345 -6.18 1.15 12.06
CA ASN A 345 -5.88 -0.22 11.63
C ASN A 345 -6.67 -0.54 10.35
N SER A 346 -6.59 -1.78 9.85
CA SER A 346 -7.28 -2.19 8.62
C SER A 346 -8.80 -1.99 8.65
N LEU A 347 -9.46 -2.13 9.81
CA LEU A 347 -10.89 -1.85 9.97
C LEU A 347 -11.18 -0.34 9.89
N GLY A 348 -10.33 0.50 10.51
CA GLY A 348 -10.44 1.96 10.37
C GLY A 348 -10.25 2.42 8.93
N PHE A 349 -9.29 1.85 8.20
CA PHE A 349 -9.12 2.14 6.78
C PHE A 349 -10.30 1.70 5.92
N PHE A 350 -10.97 0.60 6.28
CA PHE A 350 -12.23 0.20 5.64
C PHE A 350 -13.35 1.23 5.86
N TYR A 351 -13.53 1.75 7.08
CA TYR A 351 -14.50 2.82 7.33
C TYR A 351 -14.16 4.11 6.58
N ASN A 352 -12.88 4.49 6.55
CA ASN A 352 -12.41 5.64 5.77
C ASN A 352 -12.73 5.50 4.28
N ALA A 353 -12.53 4.31 3.71
CA ALA A 353 -12.89 4.02 2.33
C ALA A 353 -14.40 4.20 2.09
N LEU A 354 -15.26 3.65 2.96
CA LEU A 354 -16.71 3.83 2.87
C LEU A 354 -17.13 5.31 2.92
N GLY A 355 -16.52 6.10 3.80
CA GLY A 355 -16.82 7.54 3.93
C GLY A 355 -16.39 8.37 2.72
N LEU A 356 -15.33 7.96 2.02
CA LEU A 356 -14.81 8.65 0.83
C LEU A 356 -15.46 8.22 -0.48
N GLU A 357 -15.90 6.96 -0.59
CA GLU A 357 -16.26 6.34 -1.87
C GLU A 357 -17.34 7.12 -2.64
N ALA A 358 -18.41 7.56 -1.96
CA ALA A 358 -19.49 8.29 -2.62
C ALA A 358 -19.03 9.62 -3.23
N PHE A 359 -18.10 10.33 -2.57
CA PHE A 359 -17.53 11.57 -3.07
C PHE A 359 -16.63 11.31 -4.28
N LEU A 360 -15.82 10.26 -4.23
CA LEU A 360 -14.97 9.87 -5.36
C LEU A 360 -15.80 9.43 -6.56
N ARG A 361 -16.85 8.61 -6.38
CA ARG A 361 -17.78 8.23 -7.46
C ARG A 361 -18.44 9.44 -8.10
N LYS A 362 -18.68 10.52 -7.34
CA LYS A 362 -19.21 11.77 -7.87
C LYS A 362 -18.14 12.60 -8.59
N ALA A 363 -16.92 12.62 -8.07
CA ALA A 363 -15.80 13.37 -8.62
C ALA A 363 -15.29 12.79 -9.96
N LEU A 364 -15.34 11.46 -10.10
CA LEU A 364 -14.85 10.71 -11.26
C LEU A 364 -15.84 10.62 -12.43
N LYS A 365 -17.07 11.11 -12.24
CA LYS A 365 -18.03 11.37 -13.33
C LYS A 365 -17.75 12.74 -13.94
#